data_AF-R7FMA6-F1
#
_entry.id   AF-R7FMA6-F1
#
_cell.length_a   1.000
_cell.length_b   1.000
_cell.length_c   1.000
_cell.angle_alpha   90.00
_cell.angle_beta   90.00
_cell.angle_gamma   90.00
#
_symmetry.space_group_name_H-M   'P 1'
#
loop_
_entity.id
_entity.type
_entity.pdbx_description
1 polymer ?
#
loop_
_entity_poly.entity_id
_entity_poly.type
_entity_poly.pdbx_seq_one_letter_code
_entity_poly.pdbx_strand_id
1 'polypeptide(L)'
;MKNLKIVRTIDLWTEQHENHNKCFNGAFVDGFENNQIAFDEYKIIKNCNCIISVSNPSINIGNKHNVIVFYKDKNPVRLMVINKNTDIDKCIHIALKQYFNNGILQDLYDSLGVKSTIIDMNEEPIYN
;
A
#
# COMPACT_ATOMS: atom_id res chain seq x y z
N MET A 1 -27.83 5.94 -3.81
CA MET A 1 -26.83 5.03 -3.21
C MET A 1 -25.68 4.89 -4.19
N LYS A 2 -24.43 5.13 -3.79
CA LYS A 2 -23.27 4.81 -4.64
C LYS A 2 -23.21 3.29 -4.76
N ASN A 3 -23.18 2.75 -5.97
CA ASN A 3 -22.97 1.32 -6.19
C ASN A 3 -21.63 0.92 -5.56
N LEU A 4 -21.68 -0.02 -4.61
CA LEU A 4 -20.50 -0.57 -3.98
C LEU A 4 -19.77 -1.45 -5.02
N LYS A 5 -18.59 -1.02 -5.48
CA LYS A 5 -17.78 -1.81 -6.41
C LYS A 5 -17.01 -2.85 -5.61
N ILE A 6 -17.38 -4.12 -5.74
CA ILE A 6 -16.67 -5.23 -5.12
C ILE A 6 -15.44 -5.56 -5.98
N VAL A 7 -14.26 -5.50 -5.37
CA VAL A 7 -13.00 -5.99 -5.97
C VAL A 7 -12.84 -7.45 -5.56
N ARG A 8 -12.85 -8.37 -6.54
CA ARG A 8 -12.75 -9.82 -6.26
C ARG A 8 -11.32 -10.28 -5.98
N THR A 9 -10.35 -9.64 -6.62
CA THR A 9 -8.93 -9.97 -6.54
C THR A 9 -8.12 -8.69 -6.59
N ILE A 10 -7.05 -8.64 -5.81
CA ILE A 10 -6.11 -7.52 -5.79
C ILE A 10 -4.74 -8.06 -5.40
N ASP A 11 -3.67 -7.44 -5.90
CA ASP A 11 -2.34 -7.72 -5.38
C ASP A 11 -2.25 -7.22 -3.94
N LEU A 12 -1.98 -8.11 -2.99
CA LEU A 12 -2.06 -7.84 -1.56
C LEU A 12 -0.67 -7.90 -0.91
N TRP A 13 -0.25 -6.79 -0.33
CA TRP A 13 0.94 -6.69 0.49
C TRP A 13 0.56 -6.53 1.96
N THR A 14 1.09 -7.40 2.82
CA THR A 14 0.75 -7.39 4.26
C THR A 14 1.98 -7.07 5.09
N GLU A 15 1.94 -5.98 5.85
CA GLU A 15 3.00 -5.64 6.79
C GLU A 15 3.01 -6.61 7.98
N GLN A 16 4.07 -7.42 8.08
CA GLN A 16 4.18 -8.46 9.12
C GLN A 16 4.39 -7.88 10.53
N HIS A 17 5.26 -6.87 10.66
CA HIS A 17 5.55 -6.16 11.91
C HIS A 17 5.69 -4.67 11.62
N GLU A 18 5.55 -3.82 12.64
CA GLU A 18 5.61 -2.37 12.49
C GLU A 18 6.93 -1.91 11.84
N ASN A 19 6.84 -0.97 10.91
CA ASN A 19 7.97 -0.40 10.18
C ASN A 19 8.75 -1.42 9.33
N HIS A 20 8.07 -2.44 8.80
CA HIS A 20 8.70 -3.45 7.96
C HIS A 20 9.03 -2.89 6.56
N ASN A 21 10.14 -2.14 6.45
CA ASN A 21 10.55 -1.42 5.24
C ASN A 21 10.60 -2.29 3.98
N LYS A 22 10.99 -3.57 4.08
CA LYS A 22 11.02 -4.47 2.91
C LYS A 22 9.64 -4.64 2.26
N CYS A 23 8.56 -4.60 3.05
CA CYS A 23 7.19 -4.65 2.54
C CYS A 23 6.89 -3.42 1.67
N PHE A 24 7.26 -2.22 2.16
CA PHE A 24 7.09 -0.97 1.40
C PHE A 24 7.97 -0.95 0.15
N ASN A 25 9.25 -1.34 0.28
CA ASN A 25 10.18 -1.37 -0.85
C ASN A 25 9.65 -2.24 -1.99
N GLY A 26 9.17 -3.45 -1.67
CA GLY A 26 8.56 -4.35 -2.63
C GLY A 26 7.29 -3.77 -3.25
N ALA A 27 6.33 -3.34 -2.42
CA ALA A 27 5.05 -2.81 -2.88
C ALA A 27 5.18 -1.56 -3.78
N PHE A 28 6.25 -0.76 -3.63
CA PHE A 28 6.49 0.44 -4.43
C PHE A 28 7.29 0.17 -5.72
N VAL A 29 8.02 -0.94 -5.82
CA VAL A 29 8.82 -1.28 -7.03
C VAL A 29 8.12 -2.29 -7.93
N ASP A 30 7.40 -3.24 -7.33
CA ASP A 30 6.82 -4.37 -8.04
C ASP A 30 5.93 -3.91 -9.21
N GLY A 31 6.24 -4.40 -10.41
CA GLY A 31 5.53 -4.09 -11.66
C GLY A 31 6.06 -2.88 -12.43
N PHE A 32 7.15 -2.24 -11.99
CA PHE A 32 7.87 -1.24 -12.79
C PHE A 32 9.01 -1.85 -13.64
N GLU A 33 9.25 -3.16 -13.54
CA GLU A 33 10.25 -3.82 -14.39
C GLU A 33 9.88 -3.73 -15.88
N ASN A 34 10.89 -3.80 -16.76
CA ASN A 34 10.71 -3.82 -18.22
C ASN A 34 9.92 -2.61 -18.79
N ASN A 35 10.07 -1.43 -18.19
CA ASN A 35 9.38 -0.19 -18.58
C ASN A 35 7.85 -0.24 -18.48
N GLN A 36 7.30 -1.13 -17.64
CA GLN A 36 5.88 -1.13 -17.33
C GLN A 36 5.54 -0.04 -16.31
N ILE A 37 4.30 0.43 -16.34
CA ILE A 37 3.76 1.38 -15.35
C ILE A 37 2.72 0.64 -14.53
N ALA A 38 3.14 0.11 -13.37
CA ALA A 38 2.28 -0.65 -12.45
C ALA A 38 1.06 0.17 -11.98
N PHE A 39 1.28 1.46 -11.69
CA PHE A 39 0.26 2.37 -11.18
C PHE A 39 0.63 3.83 -11.50
N ASP A 40 -0.36 4.71 -11.44
CA ASP A 40 -0.24 6.16 -11.66
C ASP A 40 -0.67 6.99 -10.44
N GLU A 41 -1.25 6.36 -9.42
CA GLU A 41 -1.69 7.02 -8.20
C GLU A 41 -1.62 6.05 -7.02
N TYR A 42 -1.31 6.55 -5.81
CA TYR A 42 -1.51 5.81 -4.57
C TYR A 42 -2.15 6.69 -3.50
N LYS A 43 -2.96 6.08 -2.64
CA LYS A 43 -3.66 6.75 -1.54
C LYS A 43 -3.25 6.12 -0.22
N ILE A 44 -2.74 6.93 0.69
CA ILE A 44 -2.47 6.55 2.07
C ILE A 44 -3.74 6.83 2.86
N ILE A 45 -4.34 5.77 3.41
CA ILE A 45 -5.53 5.86 4.25
C ILE A 45 -5.11 5.54 5.68
N LYS A 46 -5.14 6.56 6.54
CA LYS A 46 -4.77 6.49 7.96
C LYS A 46 -5.99 6.28 8.84
N ASN A 47 -5.79 5.66 10.01
CA ASN A 47 -6.81 5.42 11.04
C ASN A 47 -8.10 4.82 10.47
N CYS A 48 -7.97 3.78 9.66
CA CYS A 48 -9.08 2.99 9.14
C CYS A 48 -9.13 1.62 9.82
N ASN A 49 -10.11 0.80 9.46
CA ASN A 49 -10.15 -0.61 9.86
C ASN A 49 -10.10 -1.55 8.66
N CYS A 50 -9.02 -2.32 8.54
CA CYS A 50 -8.93 -3.46 7.63
C CYS A 50 -9.12 -4.75 8.44
N ILE A 51 -10.33 -5.30 8.34
CA ILE A 51 -10.71 -6.54 9.02
C ILE A 51 -10.26 -7.72 8.19
N ILE A 52 -9.35 -8.53 8.74
CA ILE A 52 -8.76 -9.67 8.05
C ILE A 52 -9.32 -10.96 8.62
N SER A 53 -9.89 -11.79 7.75
CA SER A 53 -10.38 -13.12 8.09
C SER A 53 -9.68 -14.14 7.22
N VAL A 54 -8.99 -15.08 7.85
CA VAL A 54 -8.25 -16.16 7.17
C VAL A 54 -8.90 -17.49 7.50
N SER A 55 -9.12 -18.32 6.48
CA SER A 55 -9.64 -19.68 6.67
C SER A 55 -8.59 -20.66 7.15
N ASN A 56 -7.31 -20.39 6.86
CA ASN A 56 -6.19 -21.23 7.26
C ASN A 56 -5.66 -20.78 8.64
N PRO A 57 -5.79 -21.61 9.69
CA PRO A 57 -5.34 -21.26 11.05
C PRO A 57 -3.81 -21.12 11.18
N SER A 58 -3.02 -21.60 10.22
CA SER A 58 -1.57 -21.42 10.23
C SER A 58 -1.13 -19.99 9.84
N ILE A 59 -2.05 -19.18 9.30
CA ILE A 59 -1.78 -17.80 8.91
C ILE A 59 -2.16 -16.91 10.08
N ASN A 60 -1.16 -16.31 10.74
CA ASN A 60 -1.39 -15.37 11.83
C ASN A 60 -1.26 -13.93 11.33
N ILE A 61 -2.37 -13.36 10.87
CA ILE A 61 -2.44 -11.95 10.42
C ILE A 61 -3.57 -11.27 11.18
N GLY A 62 -3.21 -10.35 12.07
CA GLY A 62 -4.16 -9.49 12.77
C GLY A 62 -4.71 -8.37 11.88
N ASN A 63 -5.77 -7.72 12.36
CA ASN A 63 -6.35 -6.53 11.73
C ASN A 63 -5.29 -5.42 11.57
N LYS A 64 -5.49 -4.61 10.53
CA LYS A 64 -4.60 -3.50 10.18
C LYS A 64 -5.37 -2.19 10.24
N HIS A 65 -4.68 -1.11 10.57
CA HIS A 65 -5.33 0.17 10.88
C HIS A 65 -4.91 1.31 9.96
N ASN A 66 -4.05 0.99 9.00
CA ASN A 66 -3.69 1.88 7.91
C ASN A 66 -3.60 1.05 6.62
N VAL A 67 -3.84 1.67 5.47
CA VAL A 67 -3.64 1.03 4.17
C VAL A 67 -3.04 1.98 3.15
N ILE A 68 -2.35 1.43 2.16
CA ILE A 68 -2.03 2.14 0.92
C ILE A 68 -2.75 1.42 -0.22
N VAL A 69 -3.55 2.16 -0.99
CA VAL A 69 -4.21 1.63 -2.18
C VAL A 69 -3.57 2.25 -3.41
N PHE A 70 -3.06 1.41 -4.30
CA PHE A 70 -2.46 1.83 -5.57
C PHE A 70 -3.48 1.68 -6.69
N TYR A 71 -3.47 2.65 -7.60
CA TYR A 71 -4.43 2.76 -8.68
C TYR A 71 -3.71 2.86 -10.03
N LYS A 72 -4.28 2.18 -11.01
CA LYS A 72 -3.95 2.35 -12.43
C LYS A 72 -5.22 2.73 -13.17
N ASP A 73 -5.22 3.87 -13.86
CA ASP A 73 -6.38 4.36 -14.61
C ASP A 73 -7.67 4.37 -13.75
N LYS A 74 -7.55 4.85 -12.50
CA LYS A 74 -8.62 4.89 -11.47
C LYS A 74 -9.13 3.52 -10.97
N ASN A 75 -8.52 2.41 -11.37
CA ASN A 75 -8.84 1.08 -10.86
C ASN A 75 -7.83 0.68 -9.77
N PRO A 76 -8.28 0.19 -8.61
CA PRO A 76 -7.36 -0.31 -7.59
C PRO A 76 -6.68 -1.58 -8.12
N VAL A 77 -5.35 -1.60 -8.09
CA VAL A 77 -4.52 -2.70 -8.59
C VAL A 77 -3.75 -3.41 -7.48
N ARG A 78 -3.40 -2.68 -6.42
CA ARG A 78 -2.65 -3.19 -5.27
C ARG A 78 -3.19 -2.59 -3.97
N LEU A 79 -3.23 -3.40 -2.94
CA LEU A 79 -3.57 -3.03 -1.57
C LEU A 79 -2.42 -3.43 -0.66
N MET A 80 -1.90 -2.46 0.09
CA MET A 80 -0.97 -2.71 1.17
C MET A 80 -1.66 -2.45 2.50
N VAL A 81 -1.65 -3.43 3.40
CA VAL A 81 -2.25 -3.33 4.74
C VAL A 81 -1.18 -3.21 5.81
N ILE A 82 -1.33 -2.24 6.71
CA ILE A 82 -0.25 -1.68 7.52
C ILE A 82 -0.66 -1.64 9.00
N ASN A 83 0.29 -1.96 9.89
CA ASN A 83 0.06 -1.93 11.34
C ASN A 83 -0.26 -0.50 11.82
N LYS A 84 -0.94 -0.41 12.97
CA LYS A 84 -1.38 0.86 13.53
C LYS A 84 -0.25 1.85 13.79
N ASN A 85 0.83 1.40 14.43
CA ASN A 85 1.88 2.27 14.92
C ASN A 85 3.04 2.44 13.93
N THR A 86 2.86 2.04 12.67
CA THR A 86 3.88 2.19 11.64
C THR A 86 4.06 3.67 11.28
N ASP A 87 5.31 4.11 11.21
CA ASP A 87 5.70 5.41 10.67
C ASP A 87 5.66 5.33 9.13
N ILE A 88 4.45 5.48 8.59
CA ILE A 88 4.17 5.32 7.16
C ILE A 88 5.01 6.29 6.33
N ASP A 89 5.14 7.54 6.78
CA ASP A 89 5.82 8.59 6.03
C ASP A 89 7.31 8.26 5.91
N LYS A 90 7.93 7.77 7.00
CA LYS A 90 9.32 7.27 6.98
C LYS A 90 9.48 6.04 6.08
N CYS A 91 8.58 5.06 6.17
CA CYS A 91 8.65 3.85 5.36
C CYS A 91 8.53 4.15 3.86
N ILE A 92 7.59 5.03 3.48
CA ILE A 92 7.45 5.50 2.09
C ILE A 92 8.69 6.29 1.66
N HIS A 93 9.23 7.17 2.51
CA HIS A 93 10.46 7.89 2.20
C HIS A 93 11.62 6.94 1.88
N ILE A 94 11.81 5.91 2.71
CA ILE A 94 12.84 4.88 2.49
C ILE A 94 12.59 4.13 1.18
N ALA A 95 11.34 3.73 0.92
CA ALA A 95 10.97 3.02 -0.31
C ALA A 95 11.20 3.88 -1.57
N LEU A 96 10.88 5.17 -1.54
CA LEU A 96 11.11 6.06 -2.68
C LEU A 96 12.60 6.42 -2.88
N LYS A 97 13.41 6.35 -1.83
CA LYS A 97 14.87 6.57 -1.91
C LYS A 97 15.66 5.33 -2.30
N GLN A 98 15.02 4.19 -2.50
CA GLN A 98 15.70 2.98 -2.96
C GLN A 98 16.22 3.13 -4.39
N TYR A 99 17.30 2.42 -4.70
CA TYR A 99 17.86 2.38 -6.05
C TYR A 99 17.03 1.45 -6.93
N PHE A 100 16.66 1.90 -8.13
CA PHE A 100 15.92 1.12 -9.12
C PHE A 100 16.46 1.43 -10.51
N ASN A 101 16.83 0.37 -11.25
CA ASN A 101 17.58 0.46 -12.51
C ASN A 101 18.84 1.33 -12.37
N ASN A 102 18.84 2.54 -12.94
CA ASN A 102 19.99 3.43 -12.98
C ASN A 102 19.79 4.71 -12.13
N GLY A 103 18.75 4.77 -11.29
CA GLY A 103 18.40 5.97 -10.54
C GLY A 103 17.67 5.69 -9.23
N ILE A 104 17.16 6.77 -8.62
CA ILE A 104 16.34 6.68 -7.42
C ILE A 104 14.88 6.46 -7.86
N LEU A 105 14.14 5.59 -7.17
CA LEU A 105 12.74 5.29 -7.52
C LEU A 105 11.86 6.55 -7.55
N GLN A 106 12.11 7.51 -6.65
CA GLN A 106 11.45 8.81 -6.65
C GLN A 106 11.56 9.54 -7.99
N ASP A 107 12.73 9.51 -8.64
CA ASP A 107 12.94 10.21 -9.92
C ASP A 107 12.06 9.60 -11.02
N LEU A 108 11.88 8.27 -11.00
CA LEU A 108 10.95 7.58 -11.89
C LEU A 108 9.51 8.03 -11.63
N TYR A 109 9.09 8.07 -10.36
CA TYR A 109 7.73 8.49 -10.00
C TYR A 109 7.44 9.92 -10.43
N ASP A 110 8.39 10.83 -10.22
CA ASP A 110 8.29 12.22 -10.63
C ASP A 110 8.20 12.33 -12.17
N SER A 111 8.99 11.55 -12.91
CA SER A 111 8.94 11.51 -14.38
C SER A 111 7.62 10.99 -14.96
N LEU A 112 7.00 10.03 -14.26
CA LEU A 112 5.71 9.44 -14.65
C LEU A 112 4.53 10.27 -14.14
N GLY A 113 4.76 11.25 -13.27
CA GLY A 113 3.72 12.05 -12.63
C GLY A 113 2.83 11.24 -11.69
N VAL A 114 3.41 10.26 -10.96
CA VAL A 114 2.68 9.43 -10.00
C VAL A 114 2.12 10.31 -8.88
N LYS A 115 0.82 10.23 -8.65
CA LYS A 115 0.14 11.06 -7.64
C LYS A 115 0.06 10.35 -6.30
N SER A 116 0.17 11.12 -5.22
CA SER A 116 -0.09 10.64 -3.87
C SER A 116 -1.13 11.49 -3.17
N THR A 117 -1.98 10.85 -2.36
CA THR A 117 -2.93 11.56 -1.48
C THR A 117 -2.97 10.89 -0.12
N ILE A 118 -3.28 11.68 0.92
CA ILE A 118 -3.48 11.20 2.28
C ILE A 118 -4.94 11.44 2.66
N ILE A 119 -5.57 10.42 3.24
CA ILE A 119 -6.92 10.46 3.78
C ILE A 119 -6.85 9.93 5.21
N ASP A 120 -7.46 10.64 6.15
CA ASP A 120 -7.63 10.14 7.52
C ASP A 120 -9.10 9.79 7.72
N MET A 121 -9.38 8.53 8.06
CA MET A 121 -10.74 8.04 8.30
C MET A 121 -11.21 8.34 9.73
N ASN A 122 -10.30 8.69 10.64
CA ASN A 122 -10.58 8.96 12.05
C ASN A 122 -11.38 7.85 12.76
N GLU A 123 -11.18 6.59 12.37
CA GLU A 123 -11.87 5.46 12.98
C GLU A 123 -11.13 4.98 14.23
N GLU A 124 -11.90 4.47 15.19
CA GLU A 124 -11.34 3.73 16.32
C GLU A 124 -10.86 2.33 15.87
N PRO A 125 -9.73 1.84 16.39
CA PRO A 125 -9.15 0.57 15.97
C PRO A 125 -9.97 -0.62 16.45
N ILE A 126 -10.21 -1.57 15.54
CA ILE A 126 -10.81 -2.87 15.84
C ILE A 126 -9.67 -3.90 15.84
N TYR A 127 -9.38 -4.48 16.99
CA TYR A 127 -8.38 -5.54 17.16
C TYR A 127 -9.04 -6.92 17.16
N ASN A 128 -8.28 -7.95 16.79
CA ASN A 128 -8.64 -9.36 16.85
C ASN A 128 -7.58 -10.18 17.58
#